data_AF-A0A4Q2JPA6-F1
#
_entry.id   AF-A0A4Q2JPA6-F1
#
_cell.length_a   1.000
_cell.length_b   1.000
_cell.length_c   1.000
_cell.angle_alpha   90.00
_cell.angle_beta   90.00
_cell.angle_gamma   90.00
#
_symmetry.space_group_name_H-M   'P 1'
#
loop_
_entity.id
_entity.type
_entity.pdbx_description
1 polymer ?
#
loop_
_entity_poly.entity_id
_entity_poly.type
_entity_poly.pdbx_seq_one_letter_code
_entity_poly.pdbx_strand_id
1 'polypeptide(L)'
;MPPCRCAARVSARGSGTALTVEVMSTTPQRPAPATYLRRRLVVGGAAFVVVALVVWLIVWLIAAAIAAAAPKGPGSQGGDGSHPNAAALELDPELPAPVLRQLEYVRDRWDADSSEQYGVLGVDDCVNFTSQSLIERGWEVDEEWWYSEDGDAYAHSAAWRSSTIFSDYLAAHPERATALSDAQRAEVKPGDIVQFDWDDSGDRDHTAVVTAVREGDDGEIDVYYGGHTDATWDRSVDDHPKHPETKVYYWSVAG
;
A
#
# COMPACT_ATOMS: atom_id res chain seq x y z
N MET A 1 -56.13 -4.52 -18.67
CA MET A 1 -57.18 -5.35 -19.31
C MET A 1 -56.76 -5.66 -20.75
N PRO A 2 -56.45 -6.91 -21.10
CA PRO A 2 -56.51 -7.43 -22.48
C PRO A 2 -57.95 -7.96 -22.75
N PRO A 3 -58.27 -8.59 -23.90
CA PRO A 3 -57.46 -8.85 -25.10
C PRO A 3 -58.13 -8.40 -26.42
N CYS A 4 -57.48 -8.66 -27.56
CA CYS A 4 -58.19 -8.96 -28.81
C CYS A 4 -57.48 -10.08 -29.58
N ARG A 5 -58.24 -11.07 -30.08
CA ARG A 5 -57.77 -12.20 -30.91
C ARG A 5 -58.62 -12.28 -32.17
N CYS A 6 -58.04 -12.75 -33.29
CA CYS A 6 -58.82 -13.23 -34.44
C CYS A 6 -58.03 -14.32 -35.20
N ALA A 7 -58.68 -15.32 -35.82
CA ALA A 7 -58.01 -16.46 -36.48
C ALA A 7 -58.89 -17.28 -37.46
N ALA A 8 -58.33 -17.63 -38.65
CA ALA A 8 -58.76 -18.69 -39.60
C ALA A 8 -57.59 -18.98 -40.59
N ARG A 9 -57.20 -20.17 -41.08
CA ARG A 9 -57.61 -21.61 -40.98
C ARG A 9 -58.53 -22.15 -42.11
N VAL A 10 -58.17 -23.31 -42.71
CA VAL A 10 -58.90 -24.11 -43.75
C VAL A 10 -58.86 -23.48 -45.17
N SER A 11 -58.70 -24.13 -46.35
CA SER A 11 -58.21 -25.45 -46.87
C SER A 11 -58.20 -25.38 -48.43
N ALA A 12 -58.02 -26.44 -49.26
CA ALA A 12 -56.96 -27.46 -49.43
C ALA A 12 -57.30 -28.39 -50.64
N ARG A 13 -56.31 -28.98 -51.34
CA ARG A 13 -56.41 -29.87 -52.56
C ARG A 13 -56.78 -29.12 -53.87
N GLY A 14 -56.43 -29.60 -55.08
CA GLY A 14 -55.58 -30.75 -55.49
C GLY A 14 -55.60 -31.00 -57.02
N SER A 15 -54.81 -31.99 -57.51
CA SER A 15 -54.68 -32.46 -58.92
C SER A 15 -53.95 -31.49 -59.89
N GLY A 16 -53.22 -31.93 -60.93
CA GLY A 16 -52.87 -33.29 -61.39
C GLY A 16 -51.75 -33.30 -62.47
N THR A 17 -51.30 -34.49 -62.89
CA THR A 17 -50.24 -34.78 -63.90
C THR A 17 -50.65 -34.43 -65.35
N ALA A 18 -49.78 -34.34 -66.37
CA ALA A 18 -48.32 -34.46 -66.50
C ALA A 18 -47.84 -33.76 -67.80
N LEU A 19 -46.52 -33.50 -67.92
CA LEU A 19 -45.78 -33.67 -69.19
C LEU A 19 -44.26 -33.70 -68.94
N THR A 20 -43.57 -34.69 -69.49
CA THR A 20 -42.11 -34.86 -69.41
C THR A 20 -41.43 -34.47 -70.72
N VAL A 21 -40.45 -33.58 -70.67
CA VAL A 21 -39.42 -33.42 -71.71
C VAL A 21 -38.06 -33.38 -71.02
N GLU A 22 -37.09 -34.04 -71.63
CA GLU A 22 -35.80 -34.39 -71.05
C GLU A 22 -34.76 -33.26 -71.21
N VAL A 23 -34.07 -32.89 -70.13
CA VAL A 23 -32.91 -31.96 -70.18
C VAL A 23 -31.75 -32.51 -69.35
N MET A 24 -30.92 -33.31 -70.03
CA MET A 24 -29.46 -33.41 -69.90
C MET A 24 -28.83 -33.33 -68.49
N SER A 25 -28.49 -34.50 -67.95
CA SER A 25 -27.83 -34.67 -66.66
C SER A 25 -26.40 -34.10 -66.58
N THR A 26 -26.20 -33.07 -65.75
CA THR A 26 -24.88 -32.71 -65.18
C THR A 26 -25.02 -32.26 -63.72
N THR A 27 -24.85 -33.18 -62.78
CA THR A 27 -24.78 -32.85 -61.35
C THR A 27 -23.57 -31.95 -61.07
N PRO A 28 -23.74 -30.75 -60.47
CA PRO A 28 -22.60 -29.95 -60.03
C PRO A 28 -21.82 -30.71 -58.95
N GLN A 29 -20.62 -31.18 -59.29
CA GLN A 29 -19.79 -31.96 -58.38
C GLN A 29 -19.37 -31.08 -57.20
N ARG A 30 -19.99 -31.30 -56.03
CA ARG A 30 -19.71 -30.54 -54.80
C ARG A 30 -18.20 -30.61 -54.52
N PRO A 31 -17.48 -29.47 -54.51
CA PRO A 31 -16.05 -29.50 -54.23
C PRO A 31 -15.83 -30.06 -52.82
N ALA A 32 -14.81 -30.92 -52.68
CA ALA A 32 -14.37 -31.37 -51.37
C ALA A 32 -14.00 -30.15 -50.51
N PRO A 33 -14.22 -30.19 -49.18
CA PRO A 33 -13.89 -29.06 -48.31
C PRO A 33 -12.39 -28.82 -48.37
N ALA A 34 -11.99 -27.74 -49.06
CA ALA A 34 -10.60 -27.35 -49.18
C ALA A 34 -10.07 -27.06 -47.78
N THR A 35 -9.13 -27.89 -47.31
CA THR A 35 -8.41 -27.67 -46.08
C THR A 35 -7.63 -26.36 -46.21
N TYR A 36 -8.18 -25.30 -45.62
CA TYR A 36 -7.58 -23.96 -45.61
C TYR A 36 -6.31 -23.97 -44.74
N LEU A 37 -5.24 -24.51 -45.32
CA LEU A 37 -3.88 -24.39 -44.82
C LEU A 37 -3.56 -22.90 -44.69
N ARG A 38 -3.62 -22.40 -43.45
CA ARG A 38 -3.32 -21.01 -43.10
C ARG A 38 -1.84 -20.69 -43.29
N ARG A 39 -1.37 -20.63 -44.54
CA ARG A 39 -0.17 -19.88 -44.92
C ARG A 39 -0.45 -18.37 -44.91
N ARG A 40 -0.82 -17.85 -43.73
CA ARG A 40 -0.35 -16.51 -43.34
C ARG A 40 1.02 -16.73 -42.72
N LEU A 41 2.02 -16.03 -43.26
CA LEU A 41 3.42 -16.15 -42.83
C LEU A 41 3.53 -15.87 -41.32
N VAL A 42 4.23 -16.75 -40.60
CA VAL A 42 4.64 -16.52 -39.20
C VAL A 42 5.85 -15.58 -39.21
N VAL A 43 5.61 -14.34 -39.63
CA VAL A 43 6.57 -13.24 -39.63
C VAL A 43 5.84 -12.09 -38.95
N GLY A 44 6.08 -11.95 -37.65
CA GLY A 44 5.26 -11.18 -36.73
C GLY A 44 5.18 -11.88 -35.37
N GLY A 45 4.51 -13.03 -35.28
CA GLY A 45 4.33 -13.75 -34.00
C GLY A 45 5.64 -14.07 -33.26
N ALA A 46 6.62 -14.69 -33.94
CA ALA A 46 7.92 -14.98 -33.33
C ALA A 46 8.69 -13.69 -32.94
N ALA A 47 8.59 -12.63 -33.75
CA ALA A 47 9.23 -11.35 -33.45
C ALA A 47 8.57 -10.64 -32.25
N PHE A 48 7.24 -10.65 -32.17
CA PHE A 48 6.50 -10.11 -31.02
C PHE A 48 6.75 -10.93 -29.75
N VAL A 49 6.85 -12.26 -29.83
CA VAL A 49 7.19 -13.10 -28.67
C VAL A 49 8.64 -12.85 -28.23
N VAL A 50 9.60 -12.76 -29.16
CA VAL A 50 10.99 -12.41 -28.81
C VAL A 50 11.09 -11.00 -28.24
N VAL A 51 10.41 -10.00 -28.82
CA VAL A 51 10.37 -8.63 -28.27
C VAL A 51 9.67 -8.58 -26.92
N ALA A 52 8.56 -9.30 -26.72
CA ALA A 52 7.88 -9.35 -25.43
C ALA A 52 8.73 -10.07 -24.36
N LEU A 53 9.44 -11.15 -24.70
CA LEU A 53 10.37 -11.82 -23.79
C LEU A 53 11.62 -10.98 -23.51
N VAL A 54 12.13 -10.22 -24.48
CA VAL A 54 13.25 -9.28 -24.29
C VAL A 54 12.80 -8.08 -23.46
N VAL A 55 11.61 -7.52 -23.67
CA VAL A 55 11.05 -6.45 -22.83
C VAL A 55 10.74 -6.96 -21.43
N TRP A 56 10.17 -8.15 -21.27
CA TRP A 56 9.95 -8.77 -19.95
C TRP A 56 11.27 -9.05 -19.23
N LEU A 57 12.28 -9.57 -19.94
CA LEU A 57 13.63 -9.77 -19.39
C LEU A 57 14.31 -8.44 -19.05
N ILE A 58 14.14 -7.37 -19.85
CA ILE A 58 14.67 -6.04 -19.55
C ILE A 58 13.96 -5.44 -18.34
N VAL A 59 12.63 -5.54 -18.25
CA VAL A 59 11.86 -5.09 -17.07
C VAL A 59 12.26 -5.90 -15.83
N TRP A 60 12.43 -7.21 -15.94
CA TRP A 60 12.89 -8.05 -14.84
C TRP A 60 14.34 -7.76 -14.44
N LEU A 61 15.24 -7.52 -15.39
CA LEU A 61 16.63 -7.11 -15.10
C LEU A 61 16.72 -5.70 -14.55
N ILE A 62 15.84 -4.77 -14.95
CA ILE A 62 15.75 -3.43 -14.37
C ILE A 62 15.18 -3.53 -12.95
N ALA A 63 14.10 -4.30 -12.73
CA ALA A 63 13.55 -4.52 -11.38
C ALA A 63 14.56 -5.23 -10.47
N ALA A 64 15.27 -6.23 -10.96
CA ALA A 64 16.34 -6.92 -10.22
C ALA A 64 17.57 -6.02 -9.99
N ALA A 65 17.92 -5.13 -10.93
CA ALA A 65 18.97 -4.14 -10.74
C ALA A 65 18.55 -3.06 -9.72
N ILE A 66 17.28 -2.62 -9.74
CA ILE A 66 16.73 -1.71 -8.73
C ILE A 66 16.71 -2.41 -7.37
N ALA A 67 16.27 -3.67 -7.26
CA ALA A 67 16.30 -4.45 -6.01
C ALA A 67 17.71 -4.91 -5.56
N ALA A 68 18.73 -4.73 -6.40
CA ALA A 68 20.15 -4.97 -6.07
C ALA A 68 20.95 -3.68 -5.83
N ALA A 69 20.47 -2.54 -6.33
CA ALA A 69 21.00 -1.20 -6.09
C ALA A 69 20.25 -0.46 -4.96
N ALA A 70 19.05 -0.91 -4.60
CA ALA A 70 18.38 -0.56 -3.36
C ALA A 70 19.31 -0.87 -2.19
N PRO A 71 19.48 0.07 -1.24
CA PRO A 71 20.41 -0.12 -0.13
C PRO A 71 19.98 -1.32 0.72
N LYS A 72 20.85 -2.31 0.85
CA LYS A 72 20.66 -3.45 1.76
C LYS A 72 21.25 -3.12 3.12
N GLY A 73 20.49 -2.31 3.85
CA GLY A 73 20.78 -1.75 5.16
C GLY A 73 19.64 -0.80 5.56
N PRO A 74 19.62 -0.28 6.80
CA PRO A 74 18.61 0.70 7.22
C PRO A 74 18.59 1.91 6.28
N GLY A 75 17.39 2.42 5.98
CA GLY A 75 17.20 3.48 4.99
C GLY A 75 17.92 4.76 5.39
N SER A 76 18.68 5.36 4.48
CA SER A 76 19.67 6.38 4.82
C SER A 76 19.10 7.79 5.06
N GLN A 77 17.85 7.95 5.51
CA GLN A 77 17.12 9.23 5.43
C GLN A 77 17.31 10.17 6.63
N GLY A 78 17.66 9.69 7.83
CA GLY A 78 17.89 10.53 9.02
C GLY A 78 19.29 10.39 9.60
N GLY A 79 19.60 9.27 10.26
CA GLY A 79 20.72 9.17 11.22
C GLY A 79 22.11 8.83 10.65
N ASP A 80 23.07 8.72 11.56
CA ASP A 80 24.46 8.28 11.33
C ASP A 80 24.68 6.76 11.51
N GLY A 81 23.67 6.04 12.02
CA GLY A 81 23.72 4.62 12.36
C GLY A 81 23.99 4.31 13.84
N SER A 82 24.03 5.32 14.71
CA SER A 82 24.15 5.14 16.17
C SER A 82 22.91 4.47 16.76
N HIS A 83 22.99 3.17 16.98
CA HIS A 83 21.98 2.41 17.73
C HIS A 83 21.88 2.91 19.19
N PRO A 84 20.68 2.84 19.81
CA PRO A 84 20.47 3.25 21.20
C PRO A 84 21.37 2.48 22.18
N ASN A 85 21.75 3.15 23.27
CA ASN A 85 22.37 2.47 24.40
C ASN A 85 21.29 1.74 25.24
N ALA A 86 21.70 0.79 26.08
CA ALA A 86 20.78 -0.07 26.82
C ALA A 86 19.79 0.68 27.75
N ALA A 87 20.14 1.87 28.25
CA ALA A 87 19.24 2.66 29.09
C ALA A 87 18.15 3.41 28.28
N ALA A 88 18.41 3.69 26.99
CA ALA A 88 17.39 4.26 26.11
C ALA A 88 16.30 3.23 25.73
N LEU A 89 16.56 1.93 25.92
CA LEU A 89 15.58 0.84 25.71
C LEU A 89 14.69 0.56 26.93
N GLU A 90 14.96 1.19 28.09
CA GLU A 90 14.13 1.03 29.29
C GLU A 90 12.90 1.95 29.20
N LEU A 91 11.71 1.35 29.24
CA LEU A 91 10.43 2.07 29.26
C LEU A 91 9.98 2.34 30.69
N ASP A 92 9.37 3.51 30.91
CA ASP A 92 8.76 3.85 32.20
C ASP A 92 7.56 2.92 32.50
N PRO A 93 7.61 2.10 33.56
CA PRO A 93 6.54 1.18 33.91
C PRO A 93 5.31 1.87 34.55
N GLU A 94 5.36 3.17 34.84
CA GLU A 94 4.21 3.95 35.31
C GLU A 94 3.34 4.48 34.14
N LEU A 95 3.77 4.31 32.88
CA LEU A 95 2.99 4.68 31.70
C LEU A 95 1.64 3.92 31.63
N PRO A 96 0.58 4.53 31.06
CA PRO A 96 -0.69 3.85 30.85
C PRO A 96 -0.53 2.56 30.04
N ALA A 97 -1.15 1.46 30.47
CA ALA A 97 -1.00 0.15 29.82
C ALA A 97 -1.29 0.12 28.29
N PRO A 98 -2.19 0.96 27.71
CA PRO A 98 -2.27 1.15 26.25
C PRO A 98 -0.97 1.67 25.63
N VAL A 99 -0.42 2.77 26.16
CA VAL A 99 0.83 3.40 25.74
C VAL A 99 2.01 2.42 25.90
N LEU A 100 2.06 1.69 27.03
CA LEU A 100 3.15 0.75 27.27
C LEU A 100 3.21 -0.35 26.19
N ARG A 101 2.08 -0.97 25.82
CA ARG A 101 2.05 -1.98 24.74
C ARG A 101 2.46 -1.42 23.37
N GLN A 102 2.04 -0.19 23.06
CA GLN A 102 2.45 0.50 21.83
C GLN A 102 3.97 0.65 21.79
N LEU A 103 4.58 1.12 22.88
CA LEU A 103 6.02 1.35 22.96
C LEU A 103 6.82 0.05 23.08
N GLU A 104 6.29 -0.99 23.73
CA GLU A 104 6.86 -2.34 23.71
C GLU A 104 6.90 -2.92 22.29
N TYR A 105 5.82 -2.75 21.50
CA TYR A 105 5.82 -3.16 20.09
C TYR A 105 6.89 -2.42 19.28
N VAL A 106 6.96 -1.09 19.42
CA VAL A 106 7.97 -0.27 18.71
C VAL A 106 9.39 -0.68 19.12
N ARG A 107 9.64 -0.92 20.42
CA ARG A 107 10.95 -1.35 20.96
C ARG A 107 11.37 -2.73 20.47
N ASP A 108 10.43 -3.66 20.37
CA ASP A 108 10.71 -5.06 20.05
C ASP A 108 10.66 -5.34 18.53
N ARG A 109 10.39 -4.32 17.69
CA ARG A 109 10.18 -4.48 16.23
C ARG A 109 10.78 -3.38 15.32
N TRP A 110 11.43 -2.33 15.83
CA TRP A 110 11.93 -1.23 14.98
C TRP A 110 12.98 -1.65 13.93
N ASP A 111 13.61 -2.82 14.09
CA ASP A 111 14.55 -3.45 13.15
C ASP A 111 14.00 -4.71 12.45
N ALA A 112 12.71 -5.00 12.59
CA ALA A 112 12.09 -6.25 12.12
C ALA A 112 11.79 -6.22 10.61
N ASP A 113 12.68 -6.83 9.81
CA ASP A 113 12.59 -6.91 8.34
C ASP A 113 11.34 -7.64 7.77
N SER A 114 10.50 -8.21 8.63
CA SER A 114 9.38 -9.07 8.25
C SER A 114 8.27 -9.12 9.30
N SER A 115 7.03 -9.30 8.84
CA SER A 115 5.82 -9.43 9.66
C SER A 115 4.83 -10.37 8.97
N GLU A 116 4.44 -11.47 9.61
CA GLU A 116 3.53 -12.46 8.99
C GLU A 116 2.08 -11.95 8.87
N GLN A 117 1.65 -11.05 9.76
CA GLN A 117 0.30 -10.49 9.79
C GLN A 117 0.14 -9.28 8.87
N TYR A 118 1.09 -8.33 8.96
CA TYR A 118 0.98 -7.00 8.32
C TYR A 118 1.96 -6.79 7.14
N GLY A 119 2.91 -7.71 6.93
CA GLY A 119 4.01 -7.48 5.99
C GLY A 119 4.87 -6.24 6.33
N VAL A 120 5.79 -5.92 5.41
CA VAL A 120 6.72 -4.77 5.51
C VAL A 120 6.89 -4.15 4.12
N LEU A 121 6.75 -2.82 4.01
CA LEU A 121 6.92 -2.02 2.79
C LEU A 121 8.39 -1.65 2.50
N GLY A 122 9.31 -2.00 3.40
CA GLY A 122 10.74 -1.70 3.28
C GLY A 122 11.02 -0.23 3.58
N VAL A 123 11.55 0.52 2.60
CA VAL A 123 11.90 1.92 2.80
C VAL A 123 10.69 2.83 3.04
N ASP A 124 9.49 2.42 2.66
CA ASP A 124 8.27 3.23 2.80
C ASP A 124 7.44 2.86 4.06
N ASP A 125 7.96 2.00 4.95
CA ASP A 125 7.18 1.34 6.01
C ASP A 125 6.78 2.21 7.21
N CYS A 126 7.27 3.44 7.30
CA CYS A 126 7.06 4.40 8.40
C CYS A 126 5.66 4.38 9.05
N VAL A 127 4.61 4.58 8.26
CA VAL A 127 3.22 4.66 8.74
C VAL A 127 2.55 3.29 8.86
N ASN A 128 3.00 2.27 8.11
CA ASN A 128 2.55 0.89 8.30
C ASN A 128 2.97 0.40 9.69
N PHE A 129 4.26 0.55 10.02
CA PHE A 129 4.82 0.24 11.33
C PHE A 129 4.14 1.02 12.47
N THR A 130 3.94 2.33 12.28
CA THR A 130 3.19 3.18 13.24
C THR A 130 1.76 2.66 13.43
N SER A 131 1.06 2.31 12.33
CA SER A 131 -0.31 1.80 12.37
C SER A 131 -0.43 0.47 13.14
N GLN A 132 0.54 -0.43 12.97
CA GLN A 132 0.64 -1.67 13.75
C GLN A 132 0.74 -1.38 15.27
N SER A 133 1.57 -0.41 15.67
CA SER A 133 1.70 -0.03 17.08
C SER A 133 0.39 0.52 17.69
N LEU A 134 -0.46 1.15 16.87
CA LEU A 134 -1.75 1.68 17.32
C LEU A 134 -2.78 0.57 17.56
N ILE A 135 -2.73 -0.54 16.81
CA ILE A 135 -3.51 -1.75 17.13
C ILE A 135 -3.10 -2.31 18.49
N GLU A 136 -1.80 -2.39 18.78
CA GLU A 136 -1.30 -2.84 20.08
C GLU A 136 -1.69 -1.88 21.21
N ARG A 137 -1.71 -0.56 20.97
CA ARG A 137 -2.32 0.43 21.88
C ARG A 137 -3.79 0.11 22.17
N GLY A 138 -4.52 -0.42 21.19
CA GLY A 138 -5.93 -0.80 21.27
C GLY A 138 -6.86 0.03 20.39
N TRP A 139 -6.36 0.64 19.31
CA TRP A 139 -7.22 1.28 18.32
C TRP A 139 -8.03 0.23 17.55
N GLU A 140 -9.34 0.45 17.45
CA GLU A 140 -10.19 -0.28 16.52
C GLU A 140 -10.07 0.33 15.11
N VAL A 141 -10.04 -0.54 14.10
CA VAL A 141 -10.06 -0.20 12.66
C VAL A 141 -11.45 0.26 12.22
N ASP A 142 -11.52 1.01 11.12
CA ASP A 142 -12.78 1.46 10.51
C ASP A 142 -12.76 1.33 8.97
N GLU A 143 -13.68 1.99 8.27
CA GLU A 143 -13.80 1.90 6.81
C GLU A 143 -12.67 2.65 6.06
N GLU A 144 -11.93 3.54 6.73
CA GLU A 144 -10.92 4.42 6.13
C GLU A 144 -9.49 4.05 6.56
N TRP A 145 -9.28 3.60 7.80
CA TRP A 145 -8.02 3.05 8.33
C TRP A 145 -8.18 1.59 8.76
N TRP A 146 -7.62 0.68 7.95
CA TRP A 146 -7.71 -0.78 8.14
C TRP A 146 -6.55 -1.53 7.45
N TYR A 147 -6.32 -2.77 7.88
CA TYR A 147 -5.31 -3.69 7.35
C TYR A 147 -5.91 -5.06 6.97
N SER A 148 -5.11 -5.89 6.30
CA SER A 148 -5.40 -7.29 6.00
C SER A 148 -4.39 -8.18 6.75
N GLU A 149 -4.82 -9.35 7.21
CA GLU A 149 -4.01 -10.26 8.03
C GLU A 149 -3.26 -11.35 7.22
N ASP A 150 -3.23 -11.22 5.89
CA ASP A 150 -2.62 -12.19 4.97
C ASP A 150 -1.15 -11.90 4.63
N GLY A 151 -0.53 -10.91 5.30
CA GLY A 151 0.87 -10.56 5.15
C GLY A 151 1.23 -9.80 3.87
N ASP A 152 0.26 -9.49 3.00
CA ASP A 152 0.47 -8.57 1.88
C ASP A 152 0.42 -7.12 2.38
N ALA A 153 1.60 -6.54 2.60
CA ALA A 153 1.79 -5.16 3.02
C ALA A 153 1.12 -4.11 2.12
N TYR A 154 0.67 -4.47 0.91
CA TYR A 154 -0.06 -3.57 0.01
C TYR A 154 -1.59 -3.76 0.08
N ALA A 155 -2.07 -4.82 0.70
CA ALA A 155 -3.49 -5.15 0.86
C ALA A 155 -4.14 -4.42 2.07
N HIS A 156 -3.77 -3.16 2.31
CA HIS A 156 -4.30 -2.34 3.41
C HIS A 156 -4.84 -1.01 2.87
N SER A 157 -5.57 -0.26 3.70
CA SER A 157 -6.12 1.04 3.34
C SER A 157 -5.02 2.04 2.94
N ALA A 158 -5.43 3.14 2.28
CA ALA A 158 -4.49 4.20 1.91
C ALA A 158 -3.97 4.96 3.14
N ALA A 159 -4.83 5.22 4.14
CA ALA A 159 -4.45 5.85 5.40
C ALA A 159 -3.53 4.97 6.26
N TRP A 160 -3.56 3.64 6.10
CA TRP A 160 -2.63 2.74 6.78
C TRP A 160 -1.19 2.80 6.21
N ARG A 161 -1.02 3.23 4.94
CA ARG A 161 0.22 3.03 4.15
C ARG A 161 0.80 4.29 3.51
N SER A 162 0.18 5.45 3.70
CA SER A 162 0.71 6.74 3.24
C SER A 162 0.64 7.75 4.39
N SER A 163 1.80 8.28 4.77
CA SER A 163 1.95 9.23 5.89
C SER A 163 1.09 10.48 5.70
N THR A 164 1.04 11.00 4.47
CA THR A 164 0.18 12.12 4.06
C THR A 164 -1.31 11.80 4.25
N ILE A 165 -1.78 10.65 3.75
CA ILE A 165 -3.19 10.26 3.84
C ILE A 165 -3.57 9.92 5.30
N PHE A 166 -2.62 9.43 6.09
CA PHE A 166 -2.79 9.25 7.52
C PHE A 166 -2.93 10.61 8.26
N SER A 167 -2.16 11.63 7.86
CA SER A 167 -2.34 13.00 8.38
C SER A 167 -3.74 13.55 8.07
N ASP A 168 -4.24 13.36 6.84
CA ASP A 168 -5.59 13.78 6.45
C ASP A 168 -6.68 13.04 7.26
N TYR A 169 -6.51 11.74 7.49
CA TYR A 169 -7.37 10.93 8.33
C TYR A 169 -7.36 11.41 9.79
N LEU A 170 -6.20 11.65 10.41
CA LEU A 170 -6.13 12.20 11.77
C LEU A 170 -6.72 13.62 11.86
N ALA A 171 -6.64 14.43 10.80
CA ALA A 171 -7.30 15.73 10.73
C ALA A 171 -8.84 15.62 10.65
N ALA A 172 -9.36 14.54 10.07
CA ALA A 172 -10.79 14.23 10.03
C ALA A 172 -11.33 13.59 11.32
N HIS A 173 -10.47 12.92 12.10
CA HIS A 173 -10.79 12.16 13.31
C HIS A 173 -10.21 12.75 14.61
N PRO A 174 -10.63 13.96 15.04
CA PRO A 174 -10.13 14.60 16.25
C PRO A 174 -10.48 13.85 17.55
N GLU A 175 -11.39 12.88 17.51
CA GLU A 175 -11.66 11.95 18.61
C GLU A 175 -10.56 10.90 18.81
N ARG A 176 -9.71 10.66 17.80
CA ARG A 176 -8.57 9.73 17.86
C ARG A 176 -7.29 10.43 18.32
N ALA A 177 -7.00 11.62 17.80
CA ALA A 177 -5.84 12.43 18.21
C ALA A 177 -6.04 13.94 18.00
N THR A 178 -5.35 14.76 18.80
CA THR A 178 -5.33 16.22 18.67
C THR A 178 -4.03 16.68 17.98
N ALA A 179 -4.12 17.51 16.94
CA ALA A 179 -2.94 18.07 16.28
C ALA A 179 -2.17 19.04 17.19
N LEU A 180 -0.84 18.91 17.23
CA LEU A 180 0.09 19.83 17.89
C LEU A 180 1.14 20.32 16.88
N SER A 181 1.57 21.57 17.05
CA SER A 181 2.70 22.15 16.32
C SER A 181 4.01 22.00 17.09
N ASP A 182 5.16 22.19 16.43
CA ASP A 182 6.46 22.07 17.13
C ASP A 182 6.69 23.13 18.23
N ALA A 183 5.93 24.22 18.22
CA ALA A 183 5.89 25.18 19.33
C ALA A 183 5.19 24.63 20.61
N GLN A 184 4.69 23.39 20.58
CA GLN A 184 3.91 22.75 21.63
C GLN A 184 4.54 21.43 22.14
N ARG A 185 5.88 21.26 22.03
CA ARG A 185 6.58 20.06 22.55
C ARG A 185 6.23 19.72 24.02
N ALA A 186 5.94 20.72 24.85
CA ALA A 186 5.50 20.54 26.23
C ALA A 186 4.08 19.92 26.40
N GLU A 187 3.32 19.74 25.31
CA GLU A 187 2.04 19.01 25.28
C GLU A 187 2.18 17.59 24.69
N VAL A 188 3.36 17.23 24.17
CA VAL A 188 3.66 15.92 23.59
C VAL A 188 3.99 14.91 24.71
N LYS A 189 3.60 13.65 24.54
CA LYS A 189 3.88 12.56 25.50
C LYS A 189 4.28 11.25 24.80
N PRO A 190 4.97 10.32 25.49
CA PRO A 190 5.27 8.99 24.95
C PRO A 190 4.02 8.27 24.41
N GLY A 191 4.17 7.61 23.27
CA GLY A 191 3.07 7.00 22.51
C GLY A 191 2.27 7.96 21.62
N ASP A 192 2.59 9.26 21.62
CA ASP A 192 2.11 10.17 20.57
C ASP A 192 2.74 9.83 19.21
N ILE A 193 2.15 10.36 18.15
CA ILE A 193 2.66 10.17 16.78
C ILE A 193 3.39 11.45 16.39
N VAL A 194 4.63 11.32 15.92
CA VAL A 194 5.36 12.41 15.25
C VAL A 194 5.24 12.22 13.74
N GLN A 195 5.09 13.33 13.02
CA GLN A 195 5.16 13.38 11.57
C GLN A 195 6.14 14.45 11.13
N PHE A 196 6.82 14.17 10.03
CA PHE A 196 7.77 15.08 9.39
C PHE A 196 7.25 15.42 8.00
N ASP A 197 7.51 16.66 7.61
CA ASP A 197 7.50 17.17 6.24
C ASP A 197 8.97 17.45 5.93
N TRP A 198 9.63 16.52 5.22
CA TRP A 198 11.10 16.53 5.06
C TRP A 198 11.63 17.61 4.10
N ASP A 199 10.80 18.19 3.22
CA ASP A 199 11.23 19.14 2.18
C ASP A 199 10.51 20.51 2.21
N ASP A 200 9.70 20.78 3.26
CA ASP A 200 8.89 22.00 3.44
C ASP A 200 7.85 22.21 2.33
N SER A 201 7.34 21.10 1.76
CA SER A 201 6.33 21.11 0.69
C SER A 201 4.90 21.30 1.21
N GLY A 202 4.68 21.09 2.51
CA GLY A 202 3.36 21.12 3.16
C GLY A 202 2.66 19.76 3.23
N ASP A 203 3.31 18.69 2.81
CA ASP A 203 2.82 17.31 2.86
C ASP A 203 3.67 16.49 3.84
N ARG A 204 3.02 15.71 4.71
CA ARG A 204 3.68 15.04 5.84
C ARG A 204 4.12 13.65 5.44
N ASP A 205 5.21 13.58 4.69
CA ASP A 205 5.67 12.38 3.98
C ASP A 205 6.20 11.26 4.91
N HIS A 206 6.58 11.56 6.15
CA HIS A 206 7.08 10.57 7.11
C HIS A 206 6.36 10.58 8.47
N THR A 207 6.17 9.38 9.07
CA THR A 207 5.48 9.15 10.36
C THR A 207 6.30 8.22 11.26
N ALA A 208 6.36 8.52 12.56
CA ALA A 208 6.95 7.66 13.59
C ALA A 208 6.23 7.79 14.95
N VAL A 209 6.63 7.00 15.95
CA VAL A 209 6.05 7.03 17.31
C VAL A 209 7.01 7.71 18.29
N VAL A 210 6.50 8.61 19.13
CA VAL A 210 7.27 9.28 20.19
C VAL A 210 7.61 8.27 21.29
N THR A 211 8.89 8.00 21.51
CA THR A 211 9.40 7.06 22.52
C THR A 211 9.61 7.73 23.87
N ALA A 212 10.13 8.95 23.87
CA ALA A 212 10.41 9.71 25.08
C ALA A 212 10.23 11.21 24.86
N VAL A 213 9.95 11.93 25.94
CA VAL A 213 10.00 13.38 26.03
C VAL A 213 10.84 13.71 27.27
N ARG A 214 11.82 14.60 27.15
CA ARG A 214 12.79 14.92 28.21
C ARG A 214 12.93 16.43 28.35
N GLU A 215 12.99 16.93 29.57
CA GLU A 215 13.22 18.36 29.87
C GLU A 215 14.70 18.55 30.25
N GLY A 216 15.38 19.48 29.57
CA GLY A 216 16.77 19.84 29.82
C GLY A 216 16.97 20.72 31.07
N ASP A 217 18.20 20.88 31.52
CA ASP A 217 18.56 21.71 32.70
C ASP A 217 18.19 23.22 32.53
N ASP A 218 17.88 23.66 31.31
CA ASP A 218 17.43 25.01 30.94
C ASP A 218 15.93 25.11 30.58
N GLY A 219 15.20 23.99 30.59
CA GLY A 219 13.78 23.91 30.24
C GLY A 219 13.48 23.73 28.75
N GLU A 220 14.47 23.42 27.91
CA GLU A 220 14.22 22.93 26.56
C GLU A 220 13.60 21.52 26.59
N ILE A 221 12.73 21.20 25.61
CA ILE A 221 12.02 19.91 25.53
C ILE A 221 12.55 19.10 24.35
N ASP A 222 13.39 18.12 24.65
CA ASP A 222 13.82 17.10 23.70
C ASP A 222 12.69 16.07 23.48
N VAL A 223 12.33 15.82 22.23
CA VAL A 223 11.38 14.76 21.84
C VAL A 223 12.13 13.68 21.06
N TYR A 224 11.88 12.41 21.37
CA TYR A 224 12.54 11.27 20.76
C TYR A 224 11.53 10.32 20.11
N TYR A 225 11.93 9.63 19.04
CA TYR A 225 11.06 8.75 18.27
C TYR A 225 11.67 7.40 17.89
N GLY A 226 10.79 6.45 17.55
CA GLY A 226 11.13 5.16 16.96
C GLY A 226 10.27 4.87 15.72
N GLY A 227 10.88 4.26 14.69
CA GLY A 227 10.28 4.06 13.36
C GLY A 227 11.15 3.19 12.45
N HIS A 228 10.61 2.79 11.28
CA HIS A 228 11.17 1.66 10.50
C HIS A 228 11.87 2.01 9.18
N THR A 229 11.42 3.04 8.43
CA THR A 229 12.03 3.50 7.15
C THR A 229 13.54 3.74 7.26
N ASP A 230 13.94 4.48 8.30
CA ASP A 230 15.30 4.54 8.81
C ASP A 230 15.25 3.93 10.21
N ALA A 231 15.37 2.59 10.25
CA ALA A 231 15.16 1.75 11.43
C ALA A 231 15.86 2.33 12.66
N THR A 232 15.08 2.88 13.59
CA THR A 232 15.61 3.60 14.75
C THR A 232 14.71 3.50 15.96
N TRP A 233 15.32 3.70 17.12
CA TRP A 233 14.69 3.75 18.42
C TRP A 233 15.35 4.86 19.25
N ASP A 234 14.53 5.74 19.81
CA ASP A 234 14.92 6.86 20.67
C ASP A 234 15.91 7.85 20.02
N ARG A 235 15.69 8.16 18.73
CA ARG A 235 16.39 9.26 18.03
C ARG A 235 15.69 10.58 18.30
N SER A 236 16.44 11.68 18.49
CA SER A 236 15.83 13.02 18.60
C SER A 236 15.11 13.41 17.31
N VAL A 237 13.96 14.09 17.43
CA VAL A 237 13.23 14.67 16.30
C VAL A 237 14.02 15.74 15.54
N ASP A 238 15.08 16.29 16.13
CA ASP A 238 15.95 17.32 15.52
C ASP A 238 17.18 16.74 14.80
N ASP A 239 17.42 15.41 14.89
CA ASP A 239 18.53 14.74 14.19
C ASP A 239 18.16 14.36 12.74
N HIS A 240 18.02 15.38 11.90
CA HIS A 240 17.73 15.26 10.47
C HIS A 240 18.75 16.01 9.57
N PRO A 241 20.07 15.75 9.68
CA PRO A 241 21.13 16.50 9.00
C PRO A 241 21.11 16.42 7.46
N LYS A 242 20.24 15.59 6.89
CA LYS A 242 20.01 15.45 5.43
C LYS A 242 18.85 16.30 4.92
N HIS A 243 18.00 16.79 5.83
CA HIS A 243 16.76 17.53 5.58
C HIS A 243 16.74 18.81 6.42
N PRO A 244 17.64 19.79 6.19
CA PRO A 244 17.74 21.00 7.02
C PRO A 244 16.49 21.91 6.96
N GLU A 245 15.60 21.69 6.00
CA GLU A 245 14.32 22.39 5.82
C GLU A 245 13.14 21.80 6.60
N THR A 246 13.28 20.60 7.20
CA THR A 246 12.22 19.83 7.90
C THR A 246 11.23 20.67 8.70
N LYS A 247 9.93 20.29 8.65
CA LYS A 247 8.93 20.67 9.67
C LYS A 247 8.47 19.45 10.45
N VAL A 248 8.49 19.57 11.79
CA VAL A 248 7.99 18.55 12.71
C VAL A 248 6.56 18.91 13.15
N TYR A 249 5.71 17.89 13.23
CA TYR A 249 4.33 17.98 13.71
C TYR A 249 4.04 16.79 14.62
N TYR A 250 3.11 16.95 15.56
CA TYR A 250 2.68 15.83 16.41
C TYR A 250 1.17 15.66 16.41
N TRP A 251 0.74 14.45 16.74
CA TRP A 251 -0.63 14.12 17.08
C TRP A 251 -0.67 13.59 18.49
N SER A 252 -1.26 14.35 19.41
CA SER A 252 -1.47 13.92 20.78
C SER A 252 -2.57 12.87 20.79
N VAL A 253 -2.18 11.60 20.89
CA VAL A 253 -3.08 10.45 20.78
C VAL A 253 -3.92 10.35 22.06
N ALA A 254 -5.22 10.09 21.90
CA ALA A 254 -6.13 9.84 23.01
C ALA A 254 -5.68 8.60 23.83
N GLY A 255 -5.91 8.64 25.14
CA GLY A 255 -5.34 7.69 26.13
C GLY A 255 -5.45 6.22 25.78
#